data_AF-A0A8J5JA13-F1
#
_entry.id   AF-A0A8J5JA13-F1
#
_cell.length_a   1.000
_cell.length_b   1.000
_cell.length_c   1.000
_cell.angle_alpha   90.00
_cell.angle_beta   90.00
_cell.angle_gamma   90.00
#
_symmetry.space_group_name_H-M   'P 1'
#
loop_
_entity.id
_entity.type
_entity.pdbx_description
1 polymer ?
#
loop_
_entity_poly.entity_id
_entity_poly.type
_entity_poly.pdbx_seq_one_letter_code
_entity_poly.pdbx_strand_id
1 'polypeptide(L)'
;MTAATFWKSYTIKDTIANFALAWKSVPETTLNGVWRNLWPRVVHGFKSFDEGEDVKDILKLVKEVRSLGDGGDGEEEEVTDKPQAAGKELTIPKLREFMQHVTSATQSTLQHDPDMERSMQVVEALNRAAYTCSQLLDQMVMAQQQKKITSFFHPLSSPAPGVAGPSTSGQTRPSSSTSLVSDASTATPLDNDVDDELAELGSASSEDELPTYS
;
A
#
# COMPACT_ATOMS: atom_id res chain seq x y z
N MET A 1 13.72 -34.41 4.86
CA MET A 1 13.55 -32.95 4.81
C MET A 1 12.07 -32.64 4.61
N THR A 2 11.50 -31.69 5.33
CA THR A 2 10.13 -31.16 5.11
C THR A 2 10.18 -29.76 4.49
N ALA A 3 9.09 -29.30 3.90
CA ALA A 3 9.01 -27.92 3.37
C ALA A 3 9.33 -26.87 4.45
N ALA A 4 8.86 -27.08 5.69
CA ALA A 4 9.16 -26.20 6.82
C ALA A 4 10.65 -26.16 7.18
N THR A 5 11.38 -27.27 7.07
CA THR A 5 12.85 -27.26 7.24
C THR A 5 13.58 -26.63 6.06
N PHE A 6 13.09 -26.82 4.82
CA PHE A 6 13.70 -26.25 3.62
C PHE A 6 13.67 -24.72 3.63
N TRP A 7 12.50 -24.11 3.91
CA TRP A 7 12.36 -22.66 3.94
C TRP A 7 13.19 -21.98 5.03
N LYS A 8 13.47 -22.66 6.16
CA LYS A 8 14.37 -22.14 7.19
C LYS A 8 15.84 -22.07 6.76
N SER A 9 16.26 -22.97 5.87
CA SER A 9 17.63 -22.99 5.30
C SER A 9 17.77 -22.20 3.99
N TYR A 10 16.68 -21.60 3.47
CA TYR A 10 16.65 -21.01 2.13
C TYR A 10 17.03 -19.53 2.17
N THR A 11 18.18 -19.19 1.60
CA THR A 11 18.76 -17.84 1.72
C THR A 11 18.49 -16.94 0.50
N ILE A 12 18.82 -15.65 0.64
CA ILE A 12 18.84 -14.71 -0.48
C ILE A 12 19.86 -15.13 -1.55
N LYS A 13 20.98 -15.77 -1.17
CA LYS A 13 21.99 -16.31 -2.09
C LYS A 13 21.41 -17.43 -2.95
N ASP A 14 20.62 -18.34 -2.35
CA ASP A 14 19.94 -19.42 -3.07
C ASP A 14 18.82 -18.87 -3.96
N THR A 15 18.12 -17.83 -3.50
CA THR A 15 17.12 -17.10 -4.28
C THR A 15 17.72 -16.48 -5.54
N ILE A 16 18.85 -15.78 -5.42
CA ILE A 16 19.58 -15.20 -6.56
C ILE A 16 20.11 -16.29 -7.49
N ALA A 17 20.64 -17.39 -6.95
CA ALA A 17 21.09 -18.53 -7.74
C ALA A 17 19.93 -19.16 -8.55
N ASN A 18 18.78 -19.36 -7.92
CA ASN A 18 17.59 -19.90 -8.58
C ASN A 18 17.03 -18.97 -9.65
N PHE A 19 17.01 -17.65 -9.43
CA PHE A 19 16.66 -16.70 -10.50
C PHE A 19 17.66 -16.72 -11.66
N ALA A 20 18.97 -16.82 -11.38
CA ALA A 20 19.99 -16.91 -12.42
C ALA A 20 19.92 -18.23 -13.22
N LEU A 21 19.54 -19.34 -12.58
CA LEU A 21 19.29 -20.63 -13.24
C LEU A 21 18.00 -20.59 -14.06
N ALA A 22 16.91 -20.06 -13.50
CA ALA A 22 15.63 -19.91 -14.21
C ALA A 22 15.79 -19.01 -15.45
N TRP A 23 16.45 -17.86 -15.32
CA TRP A 23 16.73 -16.96 -16.44
C TRP A 23 17.55 -17.64 -17.56
N LYS A 24 18.60 -18.38 -17.19
CA LYS A 24 19.39 -19.17 -18.15
C LYS A 24 18.60 -20.32 -18.83
N SER A 25 17.49 -20.75 -18.25
CA SER A 25 16.62 -21.78 -18.84
C SER A 25 15.62 -21.21 -19.85
N VAL A 26 15.40 -19.89 -19.88
CA VAL A 26 14.48 -19.24 -20.84
C VAL A 26 15.12 -19.23 -22.23
N PRO A 27 14.52 -19.88 -23.26
CA PRO A 27 15.06 -19.83 -24.61
C PRO A 27 15.04 -18.41 -25.18
N GLU A 28 16.08 -18.04 -25.91
CA GLU A 28 16.15 -16.75 -26.61
C GLU A 28 14.97 -16.57 -27.58
N THR A 29 14.51 -17.66 -28.21
CA THR A 29 13.30 -17.67 -29.05
C THR A 29 12.02 -17.28 -28.31
N THR A 30 11.93 -17.58 -27.01
CA THR A 30 10.79 -17.21 -26.16
C THR A 30 10.87 -15.74 -25.75
N LEU A 31 12.06 -15.27 -25.36
CA LEU A 31 12.34 -13.85 -25.12
C LEU A 31 12.04 -13.02 -26.37
N ASN A 32 12.64 -13.35 -27.51
CA ASN A 32 12.41 -12.70 -28.80
C ASN A 32 10.95 -12.84 -29.28
N GLY A 33 10.22 -13.87 -28.83
CA GLY A 33 8.78 -14.00 -29.04
C GLY A 33 7.99 -12.90 -28.33
N VAL A 34 8.21 -12.73 -27.02
CA VAL A 34 7.55 -11.71 -26.19
C VAL A 34 7.98 -10.29 -26.57
N TRP A 35 9.30 -10.06 -26.66
CA TRP A 35 9.87 -8.75 -26.98
C TRP A 35 9.53 -8.26 -28.39
N ARG A 36 9.22 -9.14 -29.35
CA ARG A 36 8.82 -8.73 -30.71
C ARG A 36 7.46 -8.03 -30.73
N ASN A 37 6.56 -8.38 -29.81
CA ASN A 37 5.25 -7.75 -29.72
C ASN A 37 5.30 -6.42 -28.94
N LEU A 38 6.21 -6.31 -27.96
CA LEU A 38 6.39 -5.11 -27.15
C LEU A 38 7.33 -4.07 -27.79
N TRP A 39 8.41 -4.52 -28.42
CA TRP A 39 9.45 -3.66 -28.99
C TRP A 39 10.17 -4.30 -30.19
N PRO A 40 9.52 -4.36 -31.38
CA PRO A 40 10.06 -5.02 -32.58
C PRO A 40 11.49 -4.59 -32.96
N ARG A 41 11.81 -3.31 -32.74
CA ARG A 41 13.09 -2.69 -33.12
C ARG A 41 14.31 -3.21 -32.35
N VAL A 42 14.12 -3.78 -31.15
CA VAL A 42 15.22 -4.36 -30.35
C VAL A 42 15.53 -5.79 -30.79
N VAL A 43 14.48 -6.59 -31.03
CA VAL A 43 14.59 -8.01 -31.43
C VAL A 43 15.24 -8.20 -32.80
N HIS A 44 15.30 -7.15 -33.63
CA HIS A 44 15.91 -7.18 -34.97
C HIS A 44 17.04 -6.14 -35.09
N GLY A 45 18.02 -6.20 -34.19
CA GLY A 45 19.23 -5.38 -34.28
C GLY A 45 20.10 -5.26 -33.02
N PHE A 46 19.72 -5.85 -31.88
CA PHE A 46 20.53 -5.82 -30.67
C PHE A 46 21.93 -6.45 -30.90
N LYS A 47 22.99 -5.62 -30.78
CA LYS A 47 24.40 -6.06 -30.89
C LYS A 47 25.03 -6.33 -29.53
N SER A 48 24.80 -5.43 -28.58
CA SER A 48 25.25 -5.49 -27.19
C SER A 48 24.55 -4.37 -26.42
N PHE A 49 24.70 -4.37 -25.08
CA PHE A 49 24.67 -3.12 -24.33
C PHE A 49 26.04 -2.45 -24.47
N ASP A 50 26.11 -1.13 -24.38
CA ASP A 50 27.38 -0.44 -24.09
C ASP A 50 27.80 -0.75 -22.65
N GLU A 51 29.11 -0.92 -22.42
CA GLU A 51 29.66 -1.11 -21.07
C GLU A 51 29.74 0.23 -20.32
N GLY A 52 28.57 0.79 -19.99
CA GLY A 52 28.43 2.00 -19.19
C GLY A 52 29.07 1.86 -17.79
N GLU A 53 29.39 3.00 -17.17
CA GLU A 53 30.00 3.07 -15.84
C GLU A 53 29.26 2.20 -14.81
N ASP A 54 27.92 2.26 -14.81
CA ASP A 54 27.04 1.50 -13.90
C ASP A 54 27.28 -0.01 -13.96
N VAL A 55 27.52 -0.57 -15.16
CA VAL A 55 27.77 -2.01 -15.35
C VAL A 55 29.09 -2.41 -14.69
N LYS A 56 30.10 -1.55 -14.74
CA LYS A 56 31.42 -1.78 -14.14
C LYS A 56 31.35 -1.70 -12.62
N ASP A 57 30.60 -0.75 -12.06
CA ASP A 57 30.38 -0.67 -10.61
C ASP A 57 29.50 -1.82 -10.08
N ILE A 58 28.48 -2.27 -10.81
CA ILE A 58 27.73 -3.49 -10.48
C ILE A 58 28.65 -4.72 -10.45
N LEU A 59 29.51 -4.91 -11.47
CA LEU A 59 30.46 -6.02 -11.53
C LEU A 59 31.50 -5.96 -10.39
N LYS A 60 31.94 -4.75 -10.02
CA LYS A 60 32.84 -4.50 -8.88
C LYS A 60 32.18 -4.88 -7.55
N LEU A 61 30.95 -4.43 -7.29
CA LEU A 61 30.18 -4.81 -6.10
C LEU A 61 29.95 -6.33 -6.02
N VAL A 62 29.61 -6.99 -7.13
CA VAL A 62 29.46 -8.45 -7.19
C VAL A 62 30.78 -9.19 -6.90
N LYS A 63 31.92 -8.62 -7.29
CA LYS A 63 33.25 -9.16 -6.98
C LYS A 63 33.64 -8.98 -5.51
N GLU A 64 33.32 -7.83 -4.93
CA GLU A 64 33.56 -7.50 -3.52
C GLU A 64 32.73 -8.38 -2.58
N VAL A 65 31.42 -8.51 -2.83
CA VAL A 65 30.52 -9.42 -2.09
C VAL A 65 30.98 -10.89 -2.20
N ARG A 66 31.52 -11.30 -3.35
CA ARG A 66 32.11 -12.65 -3.49
C ARG A 66 33.37 -12.81 -2.64
N SER A 67 34.22 -11.79 -2.54
CA SER A 67 35.45 -11.82 -1.76
C SER A 67 35.23 -11.84 -0.24
N LEU A 68 34.04 -11.43 0.22
CA LEU A 68 33.62 -11.51 1.63
C LEU A 68 32.98 -12.86 1.99
N GLY A 69 32.73 -13.74 1.01
CA GLY A 69 31.94 -14.96 1.16
C GLY A 69 32.72 -16.27 1.28
N ASP A 70 34.05 -16.22 1.47
CA ASP A 70 34.95 -17.38 1.58
C ASP A 70 35.45 -17.58 3.02
N GLY A 71 34.49 -17.64 3.95
CA GLY A 71 34.72 -17.96 5.38
C GLY A 71 33.73 -19.04 5.82
N GLY A 72 34.23 -20.25 6.03
CA GLY A 72 33.45 -21.40 6.50
C GLY A 72 33.55 -21.63 8.00
N ASP A 73 32.54 -22.30 8.55
CA ASP A 73 32.39 -22.82 9.93
C ASP A 73 32.78 -21.89 11.09
N GLY A 74 31.76 -21.36 11.77
CA GLY A 74 31.88 -20.58 13.00
C GLY A 74 30.55 -20.46 13.73
N GLU A 75 30.25 -21.49 14.55
CA GLU A 75 29.33 -21.59 15.69
C GLU A 75 28.01 -20.76 15.72
N GLU A 76 26.89 -21.45 16.00
CA GLU A 76 25.55 -20.85 16.15
C GLU A 76 25.44 -19.99 17.43
N GLU A 77 25.88 -18.73 17.39
CA GLU A 77 25.57 -17.77 18.46
C GLU A 77 24.07 -17.39 18.40
N GLU A 78 23.38 -17.44 19.54
CA GLU A 78 21.95 -17.14 19.67
C GLU A 78 21.69 -15.63 19.55
N VAL A 79 21.73 -15.11 18.31
CA VAL A 79 21.43 -13.72 18.01
C VAL A 79 19.98 -13.41 18.38
N THR A 80 19.81 -12.84 19.57
CA THR A 80 18.54 -12.27 20.04
C THR A 80 18.04 -11.25 19.02
N ASP A 81 16.96 -11.59 18.32
CA ASP A 81 16.48 -10.83 17.16
C ASP A 81 15.87 -9.48 17.57
N LYS A 82 16.76 -8.49 17.72
CA LYS A 82 16.44 -7.08 17.67
C LYS A 82 16.73 -6.59 16.24
N PRO A 83 15.71 -6.47 15.37
CA PRO A 83 15.88 -5.85 14.07
C PRO A 83 16.13 -4.35 14.25
N GLN A 84 17.40 -3.96 14.46
CA GLN A 84 17.85 -2.56 14.42
C GLN A 84 17.94 -2.09 12.97
N ALA A 85 16.81 -2.15 12.27
CA ALA A 85 16.60 -1.38 11.07
C ALA A 85 16.56 0.10 11.47
N ALA A 86 17.71 0.78 11.42
CA ALA A 86 17.81 2.23 11.45
C ALA A 86 17.27 2.86 10.15
N GLY A 87 16.13 2.37 9.68
CA GLY A 87 15.41 2.86 8.52
C GLY A 87 14.72 4.18 8.83
N LYS A 88 14.42 4.93 7.77
CA LYS A 88 13.74 6.23 7.85
C LYS A 88 12.29 6.00 8.31
N GLU A 89 12.04 6.06 9.63
CA GLU A 89 10.73 5.72 10.21
C GLU A 89 9.61 6.58 9.59
N LEU A 90 8.59 5.88 9.07
CA LEU A 90 7.43 6.48 8.42
C LEU A 90 6.38 6.77 9.50
N THR A 91 6.37 8.00 10.00
CA THR A 91 5.55 8.37 11.17
C THR A 91 4.24 9.04 10.77
N ILE A 92 3.22 8.96 11.65
CA ILE A 92 1.89 9.56 11.46
C ILE A 92 1.94 11.03 10.98
N PRO A 93 2.81 11.92 11.52
CA PRO A 93 2.93 13.29 11.00
C PRO A 93 3.40 13.36 9.54
N LYS A 94 4.42 12.59 9.15
CA LYS A 94 4.94 12.55 7.77
C LYS A 94 3.91 11.99 6.79
N LEU A 95 3.14 11.00 7.20
CA LEU A 95 2.03 10.46 6.40
C LEU A 95 0.93 11.51 6.21
N ARG A 96 0.56 12.25 7.27
CA ARG A 96 -0.40 13.36 7.16
C ARG A 96 0.09 14.47 6.23
N GLU A 97 1.36 14.85 6.36
CA GLU A 97 2.03 15.84 5.49
C GLU A 97 2.03 15.39 4.02
N PHE A 98 2.35 14.13 3.74
CA PHE A 98 2.24 13.55 2.40
C PHE A 98 0.79 13.61 1.86
N MET A 99 -0.20 13.19 2.65
CA MET A 99 -1.61 13.26 2.24
C MET A 99 -2.09 14.70 2.03
N GLN A 100 -1.58 15.68 2.80
CA GLN A 100 -1.86 17.10 2.58
C GLN A 100 -1.30 17.58 1.23
N HIS A 101 -0.07 17.20 0.86
CA HIS A 101 0.50 17.50 -0.45
C HIS A 101 -0.32 16.87 -1.60
N VAL A 102 -0.84 15.65 -1.43
CA VAL A 102 -1.74 15.01 -2.40
C VAL A 102 -3.03 15.80 -2.58
N THR A 103 -3.67 16.25 -1.50
CA THR A 103 -4.88 17.09 -1.55
C THR A 103 -4.60 18.43 -2.25
N SER A 104 -3.49 19.10 -1.91
CA SER A 104 -3.11 20.37 -2.55
C SER A 104 -2.80 20.22 -4.04
N ALA A 105 -2.13 19.14 -4.45
CA ALA A 105 -1.87 18.84 -5.86
C ALA A 105 -3.16 18.51 -6.63
N THR A 106 -4.08 17.74 -6.03
CA THR A 106 -5.42 17.48 -6.57
C THR A 106 -6.19 18.79 -6.80
N GLN A 107 -6.25 19.65 -5.79
CA GLN A 107 -6.92 20.95 -5.88
C GLN A 107 -6.29 21.86 -6.96
N SER A 108 -4.96 21.92 -7.01
CA SER A 108 -4.24 22.73 -8.00
C SER A 108 -4.48 22.23 -9.44
N THR A 109 -4.55 20.91 -9.65
CA THR A 109 -4.84 20.30 -10.96
C THR A 109 -6.26 20.63 -11.42
N LEU A 110 -7.26 20.53 -10.52
CA LEU A 110 -8.65 20.89 -10.81
C LEU A 110 -8.86 22.40 -11.03
N GLN A 111 -8.00 23.25 -10.47
CA GLN A 111 -8.13 24.71 -10.56
C GLN A 111 -7.38 25.33 -11.75
N HIS A 112 -6.40 24.63 -12.34
CA HIS A 112 -5.51 25.20 -13.37
C HIS A 112 -5.43 24.43 -14.68
N ASP A 113 -5.89 23.17 -14.76
CA ASP A 113 -5.98 22.46 -16.03
C ASP A 113 -7.29 22.84 -16.76
N PRO A 114 -7.25 23.45 -17.96
CA PRO A 114 -8.46 23.79 -18.73
C PRO A 114 -9.17 22.57 -19.35
N ASP A 115 -8.56 21.38 -19.29
CA ASP A 115 -9.12 20.13 -19.79
C ASP A 115 -9.60 19.27 -18.60
N MET A 116 -10.92 19.23 -18.41
CA MET A 116 -11.53 18.49 -17.30
C MET A 116 -11.30 16.98 -17.37
N GLU A 117 -11.21 16.40 -18.58
CA GLU A 117 -11.01 14.96 -18.74
C GLU A 117 -9.57 14.57 -18.35
N ARG A 118 -8.57 15.32 -18.84
CA ARG A 118 -7.17 15.16 -18.39
C ARG A 118 -7.02 15.44 -16.90
N SER A 119 -7.65 16.50 -16.39
CA SER A 119 -7.60 16.87 -14.97
C SER A 119 -8.13 15.74 -14.08
N MET A 120 -9.30 15.16 -14.43
CA MET A 120 -9.84 13.98 -13.74
C MET A 120 -8.91 12.78 -13.80
N GLN A 121 -8.31 12.46 -14.96
CA GLN A 121 -7.37 11.33 -15.09
C GLN A 121 -6.14 11.49 -14.19
N VAL A 122 -5.57 12.70 -14.10
CA VAL A 122 -4.43 13.00 -13.22
C VAL A 122 -4.83 12.91 -11.75
N VAL A 123 -6.00 13.43 -11.37
CA VAL A 123 -6.54 13.35 -10.00
C VAL A 123 -6.82 11.90 -9.60
N GLU A 124 -7.39 11.08 -10.49
CA GLU A 124 -7.64 9.66 -10.18
C GLU A 124 -6.32 8.89 -10.02
N ALA A 125 -5.35 9.12 -10.90
CA ALA A 125 -4.03 8.52 -10.81
C ALA A 125 -3.30 8.89 -9.50
N LEU A 126 -3.37 10.16 -9.08
CA LEU A 126 -2.76 10.63 -7.84
C LEU A 126 -3.43 10.03 -6.59
N ASN A 127 -4.76 10.01 -6.55
CA ASN A 127 -5.52 9.38 -5.45
C ASN A 127 -5.27 7.86 -5.39
N ARG A 128 -5.22 7.19 -6.55
CA ARG A 128 -4.91 5.75 -6.66
C ARG A 128 -3.50 5.43 -6.16
N ALA A 129 -2.51 6.29 -6.43
CA ALA A 129 -1.16 6.18 -5.90
C ALA A 129 -1.08 6.45 -4.38
N ALA A 130 -1.85 7.42 -3.87
CA ALA A 130 -1.87 7.78 -2.45
C ALA A 130 -2.66 6.80 -1.55
N TYR A 131 -3.52 5.96 -2.13
CA TYR A 131 -4.43 5.05 -1.42
C TYR A 131 -3.74 4.17 -0.35
N THR A 132 -2.55 3.65 -0.63
CA THR A 132 -1.78 2.84 0.34
C THR A 132 -1.29 3.66 1.52
N CYS A 133 -0.92 4.92 1.31
CA CYS A 133 -0.52 5.84 2.37
C CYS A 133 -1.71 6.22 3.27
N SER A 134 -2.92 6.36 2.70
CA SER A 134 -4.15 6.57 3.47
C SER A 134 -4.45 5.38 4.37
N GLN A 135 -4.49 4.16 3.83
CA GLN A 135 -4.72 2.95 4.63
C GLN A 135 -3.68 2.77 5.75
N LEU A 136 -2.40 3.05 5.47
CA LEU A 136 -1.35 2.98 6.48
C LEU A 136 -1.53 4.04 7.58
N LEU A 137 -1.91 5.26 7.22
CA LEU A 137 -2.23 6.33 8.18
C LEU A 137 -3.39 5.91 9.10
N ASP A 138 -4.47 5.37 8.53
CA ASP A 138 -5.62 4.87 9.28
C ASP A 138 -5.22 3.73 10.24
N GLN A 139 -4.49 2.72 9.75
CA GLN A 139 -3.98 1.62 10.57
C GLN A 139 -3.09 2.11 11.72
N MET A 140 -2.16 3.05 11.46
CA MET A 140 -1.29 3.60 12.50
C MET A 140 -2.06 4.43 13.55
N VAL A 141 -3.08 5.18 13.13
CA VAL A 141 -3.96 5.92 14.04
C VAL A 141 -4.78 4.97 14.91
N MET A 142 -5.41 3.95 14.32
CA MET A 142 -6.17 2.95 15.07
C MET A 142 -5.30 2.14 16.03
N ALA A 143 -4.08 1.75 15.62
CA ALA A 143 -3.13 1.08 16.49
C ALA A 143 -2.66 1.96 17.67
N GLN A 144 -2.57 3.29 17.50
CA GLN A 144 -2.33 4.20 18.63
C GLN A 144 -3.55 4.35 19.54
N GLN A 145 -4.78 4.33 19.01
CA GLN A 145 -6.00 4.35 19.83
C GLN A 145 -6.15 3.07 20.65
N GLN A 146 -5.93 1.90 20.03
CA GLN A 146 -5.98 0.60 20.72
C GLN A 146 -5.00 0.55 21.90
N LYS A 147 -3.77 1.02 21.73
CA LYS A 147 -2.75 1.07 22.80
C LYS A 147 -3.20 1.88 24.02
N LYS A 148 -3.96 2.97 23.81
CA LYS A 148 -4.55 3.79 24.89
C LYS A 148 -5.71 3.09 25.62
N ILE A 149 -6.41 2.18 24.95
CA ILE A 149 -7.50 1.40 25.55
C ILE A 149 -6.92 0.23 26.36
N THR A 150 -5.96 -0.50 25.79
CA THR A 150 -5.35 -1.68 26.44
C THR A 150 -4.64 -1.35 27.75
N SER A 151 -4.13 -0.13 27.93
CA SER A 151 -3.49 0.30 29.19
C SER A 151 -4.41 0.35 30.40
N PHE A 152 -5.74 0.41 30.21
CA PHE A 152 -6.70 0.33 31.33
C PHE A 152 -6.99 -1.12 31.78
N PHE A 153 -6.67 -2.11 30.93
CA PHE A 153 -6.84 -3.52 31.24
C PHE A 153 -5.58 -4.11 31.88
N HIS A 154 -5.27 -3.66 33.09
CA HIS A 154 -4.26 -4.33 33.91
C HIS A 154 -4.69 -5.78 34.18
N PRO A 155 -3.82 -6.79 33.95
CA PRO A 155 -4.08 -8.14 34.41
C PRO A 155 -4.30 -8.14 35.93
N LEU A 156 -5.47 -8.58 36.37
CA LEU A 156 -5.69 -8.87 37.80
C LEU A 156 -4.70 -9.97 38.20
N SER A 157 -3.76 -9.62 39.09
CA SER A 157 -2.71 -10.54 39.51
C SER A 157 -3.31 -11.81 40.09
N SER A 158 -3.06 -12.95 39.44
CA SER A 158 -3.62 -14.23 39.85
C SER A 158 -3.09 -14.61 41.23
N PRO A 159 -3.94 -14.85 42.23
CA PRO A 159 -3.51 -15.54 43.44
C PRO A 159 -2.94 -16.92 43.08
N ALA A 160 -1.80 -17.26 43.66
CA ALA A 160 -1.22 -18.60 43.57
C ALA A 160 -2.11 -19.61 44.34
N PRO A 161 -2.02 -20.92 44.04
CA PRO A 161 -3.13 -21.84 44.30
C PRO A 161 -3.33 -22.19 45.79
N GLY A 162 -4.57 -22.13 46.26
CA GLY A 162 -4.92 -22.60 47.61
C GLY A 162 -6.42 -22.59 47.90
N VAL A 163 -6.92 -23.73 48.41
CA VAL A 163 -8.23 -23.97 49.03
C VAL A 163 -9.46 -23.88 48.10
N ALA A 164 -10.26 -24.94 48.10
CA ALA A 164 -11.53 -25.04 47.37
C ALA A 164 -12.74 -24.66 48.24
N GLY A 165 -13.82 -24.20 47.61
CA GLY A 165 -15.11 -23.99 48.26
C GLY A 165 -16.22 -23.66 47.25
N PRO A 166 -17.21 -24.54 47.04
CA PRO A 166 -18.38 -24.21 46.23
C PRO A 166 -19.39 -23.40 47.05
N SER A 167 -19.96 -22.34 46.48
CA SER A 167 -21.14 -21.69 47.05
C SER A 167 -22.04 -21.12 45.97
N THR A 168 -23.22 -21.72 45.84
CA THR A 168 -24.32 -21.21 45.01
C THR A 168 -25.28 -20.44 45.93
N SER A 169 -25.73 -19.25 45.52
CA SER A 169 -26.85 -18.57 46.18
C SER A 169 -27.88 -18.11 45.15
N GLY A 170 -29.15 -18.32 45.45
CA GLY A 170 -30.24 -18.22 44.48
C GLY A 170 -31.11 -16.98 44.64
N GLN A 171 -31.59 -16.49 43.49
CA GLN A 171 -33.00 -16.24 43.20
C GLN A 171 -33.85 -15.52 44.28
N THR A 172 -34.29 -14.29 43.96
CA THR A 172 -35.70 -13.89 44.17
C THR A 172 -36.14 -12.75 43.25
N ARG A 173 -37.41 -12.77 42.89
CA ARG A 173 -38.26 -11.74 42.24
C ARG A 173 -39.40 -11.42 43.27
N PRO A 174 -40.40 -10.53 43.09
CA PRO A 174 -40.79 -9.74 41.91
C PRO A 174 -41.26 -8.29 42.19
N SER A 175 -41.99 -7.70 41.22
CA SER A 175 -42.99 -6.61 41.36
C SER A 175 -42.47 -5.15 41.39
N SER A 176 -43.12 -4.17 40.75
CA SER A 176 -44.38 -4.15 39.96
C SER A 176 -44.47 -2.98 38.97
N SER A 177 -45.22 -3.18 37.86
CA SER A 177 -46.02 -2.20 37.06
C SER A 177 -45.35 -0.91 36.48
N THR A 178 -45.77 -0.28 35.38
CA THR A 178 -46.89 -0.40 34.38
C THR A 178 -46.32 -0.34 32.94
N SER A 179 -46.87 -0.96 31.87
CA SER A 179 -48.05 -0.56 31.03
C SER A 179 -48.03 0.93 30.60
N LEU A 180 -48.29 1.37 29.35
CA LEU A 180 -48.62 0.83 27.98
C LEU A 180 -48.18 1.93 26.95
N VAL A 181 -48.24 1.90 25.60
CA VAL A 181 -48.78 1.08 24.46
C VAL A 181 -47.72 1.18 23.30
N SER A 182 -47.56 0.26 22.33
CA SER A 182 -48.30 -0.09 21.08
C SER A 182 -48.26 0.91 19.90
N ASP A 183 -48.09 0.33 18.68
CA ASP A 183 -48.29 0.90 17.31
C ASP A 183 -47.36 2.06 16.84
N ALA A 184 -47.11 2.31 15.55
CA ALA A 184 -47.10 1.46 14.33
C ALA A 184 -46.39 2.22 13.17
N SER A 185 -46.26 1.59 11.99
CA SER A 185 -45.93 2.10 10.64
C SER A 185 -45.80 3.63 10.44
N THR A 186 -44.85 4.13 9.63
CA THR A 186 -44.94 4.12 8.14
C THR A 186 -43.62 4.61 7.51
N ALA A 187 -43.39 4.32 6.23
CA ALA A 187 -42.17 4.72 5.49
C ALA A 187 -42.35 5.99 4.63
N THR A 188 -41.23 6.45 4.02
CA THR A 188 -41.17 7.42 2.89
C THR A 188 -41.60 8.87 3.19
N PRO A 189 -41.23 9.88 2.36
CA PRO A 189 -40.58 9.81 1.04
C PRO A 189 -39.17 10.43 0.96
N LEU A 190 -38.59 10.35 -0.25
CA LEU A 190 -37.58 11.29 -0.73
C LEU A 190 -38.30 12.50 -1.33
N ASP A 191 -37.82 13.70 -1.08
CA ASP A 191 -38.09 14.89 -1.89
C ASP A 191 -36.74 15.51 -2.26
N ASN A 192 -36.54 15.79 -3.55
CA ASN A 192 -35.39 16.51 -4.08
C ASN A 192 -35.74 16.95 -5.52
N ASP A 193 -36.64 17.93 -5.63
CA ASP A 193 -37.06 18.52 -6.91
C ASP A 193 -35.86 19.10 -7.67
N VAL A 194 -35.70 18.69 -8.93
CA VAL A 194 -34.82 19.33 -9.92
C VAL A 194 -35.48 19.25 -11.29
N ASP A 195 -36.21 20.30 -11.65
CA ASP A 195 -36.65 20.59 -13.02
C ASP A 195 -36.83 22.11 -13.19
N ASP A 196 -36.65 22.59 -14.43
CA ASP A 196 -36.53 23.99 -14.86
C ASP A 196 -35.38 24.80 -14.20
N GLU A 197 -34.64 25.66 -14.91
CA GLU A 197 -35.02 26.47 -16.08
C GLU A 197 -33.96 26.41 -17.20
N LEU A 198 -34.40 26.32 -18.46
CA LEU A 198 -33.56 26.46 -19.66
C LEU A 198 -33.89 27.77 -20.40
N ALA A 199 -32.93 28.69 -20.46
CA ALA A 199 -33.04 29.91 -21.28
C ALA A 199 -31.69 30.33 -21.92
N GLU A 200 -31.84 31.01 -23.04
CA GLU A 200 -30.83 31.45 -24.02
C GLU A 200 -29.57 32.17 -23.46
N LEU A 201 -28.44 31.97 -24.15
CA LEU A 201 -27.82 33.08 -24.89
C LEU A 201 -27.32 32.60 -26.26
N GLY A 202 -27.55 33.41 -27.29
CA GLY A 202 -27.31 33.07 -28.70
C GLY A 202 -25.90 33.35 -29.21
N SER A 203 -25.62 32.85 -30.42
CA SER A 203 -24.35 32.97 -31.12
C SER A 203 -23.98 34.40 -31.50
N ALA A 204 -22.68 34.72 -31.39
CA ALA A 204 -22.05 35.80 -32.16
C ALA A 204 -20.77 35.26 -32.80
N SER A 205 -20.65 35.41 -34.13
CA SER A 205 -19.41 35.07 -34.85
C SER A 205 -18.42 36.23 -34.77
N SER A 206 -17.13 35.93 -34.69
CA SER A 206 -16.09 36.84 -35.16
C SER A 206 -14.87 36.03 -35.59
N GLU A 207 -14.64 36.00 -36.90
CA GLU A 207 -13.36 35.61 -37.50
C GLU A 207 -12.39 36.80 -37.33
N ASP A 208 -11.10 36.54 -37.07
CA ASP A 208 -10.03 37.49 -37.43
C ASP A 208 -8.64 36.82 -37.45
N GLU A 209 -7.68 37.48 -38.11
CA GLU A 209 -6.59 36.83 -38.86
C GLU A 209 -5.44 36.13 -38.07
N LEU A 210 -4.79 35.17 -38.76
CA LEU A 210 -3.44 34.67 -38.44
C LEU A 210 -2.38 35.51 -39.18
N PRO A 211 -1.28 35.94 -38.54
CA PRO A 211 -0.22 36.69 -39.21
C PRO A 211 0.66 35.78 -40.08
N THR A 212 0.82 36.13 -41.37
CA THR A 212 1.80 35.50 -42.25
C THR A 212 3.22 35.99 -41.95
N TYR A 213 4.18 35.06 -41.85
CA TYR A 213 5.61 35.40 -41.80
C TYR A 213 6.23 35.37 -43.21
N SER A 214 7.26 36.18 -43.44
CA SER A 214 8.08 36.21 -44.67
C SER A 214 9.55 36.38 -44.30
#